data_AF-A0AAW6XUT8-F1
#
_entry.id   AF-A0AAW6XUT8-F1
#
_cell.length_a   1.000
_cell.length_b   1.000
_cell.length_c   1.000
_cell.angle_alpha   90.00
_cell.angle_beta   90.00
_cell.angle_gamma   90.00
#
_symmetry.space_group_name_H-M   'P 1'
#
loop_
_entity.id
_entity.type
_entity.pdbx_description
1 polymer ?
#
loop_
_entity_poly.entity_id
_entity_poly.type
_entity_poly.pdbx_seq_one_letter_code
_entity_poly.pdbx_strand_id
1 'polypeptide(L)' 'IPATDDVKNFSNTIIDDDVYYRENSLFIKKEVTDKNKEKIKDYLELNAALKDVISKQKEDFSDDEVKKAQEKLNEIYDS' A
#
# COMPACT_ATOMS: atom_id res chain seq x y z
N ILE A 1 -0.74 -7.80 -17.74
CA ILE A 1 -1.94 -8.62 -17.46
C ILE A 1 -3.13 -7.70 -17.19
N PRO A 2 -4.40 -8.14 -17.34
CA PRO A 2 -5.55 -7.31 -17.00
C PRO A 2 -5.48 -6.82 -15.55
N ALA A 3 -5.83 -5.56 -15.32
CA ALA A 3 -5.90 -4.99 -13.98
C ALA A 3 -7.16 -5.44 -13.24
N THR A 4 -7.08 -5.41 -11.92
CA THR A 4 -8.19 -5.69 -11.00
C THR A 4 -8.57 -4.42 -10.23
N ASP A 5 -9.79 -4.37 -9.71
CA ASP A 5 -10.35 -3.15 -9.10
C ASP A 5 -9.84 -2.86 -7.68
N ASP A 6 -9.19 -3.83 -7.04
CA ASP A 6 -8.59 -3.71 -5.71
C ASP A 6 -7.30 -2.87 -5.68
N VAL A 7 -6.64 -2.67 -6.83
CA VAL A 7 -5.41 -1.87 -6.93
C VAL A 7 -5.72 -0.49 -7.49
N LYS A 8 -5.34 0.60 -6.83
CA LYS A 8 -5.59 1.98 -7.34
C LYS A 8 -4.97 2.19 -8.74
N ASN A 9 -5.68 2.89 -9.63
CA ASN A 9 -5.12 3.26 -10.94
C ASN A 9 -3.90 4.20 -10.77
N PHE A 10 -2.91 4.07 -11.65
CA PHE A 10 -1.65 4.81 -11.62
C PHE A 10 -0.84 4.58 -10.32
N SER A 11 -0.79 3.33 -9.85
CA SER A 11 -0.03 2.96 -8.66
C SER A 11 0.74 1.65 -8.85
N ASN A 12 1.73 1.41 -7.99
CA ASN A 12 2.47 0.15 -7.96
C ASN A 12 1.73 -0.89 -7.10
N THR A 13 1.96 -2.16 -7.41
CA THR A 13 1.51 -3.32 -6.62
C THR A 13 2.51 -4.47 -6.78
N ILE A 14 2.40 -5.48 -5.94
CA ILE A 14 3.18 -6.72 -6.02
C ILE A 14 2.27 -7.85 -6.46
N ILE A 15 2.66 -8.56 -7.52
CA ILE A 15 1.96 -9.73 -8.04
C ILE A 15 3.02 -10.80 -8.30
N ASP A 16 2.84 -11.99 -7.70
CA ASP A 16 3.79 -13.09 -7.79
C ASP A 16 5.25 -12.67 -7.49
N ASP A 17 5.41 -11.88 -6.41
CA ASP A 17 6.69 -11.30 -5.96
C ASP A 17 7.35 -10.26 -6.89
N ASP A 18 6.68 -9.85 -7.97
CA ASP A 18 7.18 -8.85 -8.91
C ASP A 18 6.40 -7.53 -8.83
N VAL A 19 7.09 -6.44 -9.16
CA VAL A 19 6.49 -5.10 -9.17
C VAL A 19 5.71 -4.91 -10.47
N TYR A 20 4.45 -4.52 -10.33
CA TYR A 20 3.60 -4.10 -11.43
C TYR A 20 3.11 -2.67 -11.20
N TYR A 21 2.96 -1.93 -12.28
CA TYR A 21 2.29 -0.64 -12.29
C TYR A 21 0.92 -0.77 -12.95
N ARG A 22 -0.14 -0.33 -12.27
CA ARG A 22 -1.48 -0.25 -12.87
C ARG A 22 -1.57 0.99 -13.74
N GLU A 23 -1.84 0.78 -15.02
CA GLU A 23 -2.19 1.84 -15.96
C GLU A 23 -3.53 1.47 -16.64
N ASN A 24 -4.58 2.15 -16.21
CA ASN A 24 -5.97 1.91 -16.59
C ASN A 24 -6.39 0.45 -16.32
N SER A 25 -6.62 -0.32 -17.38
CA SER A 25 -7.06 -1.71 -17.36
C SER A 25 -5.91 -2.71 -17.42
N LEU A 26 -4.66 -2.27 -17.30
CA LEU A 26 -3.48 -3.13 -17.43
C LEU A 26 -2.54 -2.99 -16.23
N PHE A 27 -2.03 -4.14 -15.76
CA PHE A 27 -0.81 -4.22 -14.97
C PHE A 27 0.39 -4.41 -15.89
N ILE A 28 1.36 -3.51 -15.77
CA ILE A 28 2.62 -3.47 -16.52
C ILE A 28 3.74 -3.88 -15.58
N LYS A 29 4.41 -5.00 -15.86
CA LYS A 29 5.56 -5.46 -15.08
C LYS A 29 6.69 -4.43 -15.16
N LYS A 30 7.31 -4.10 -14.03
CA LYS A 30 8.44 -3.19 -13.95
C LYS A 30 9.70 -3.97 -13.60
N GLU A 31 10.71 -3.86 -14.46
CA GLU A 31 12.05 -4.35 -14.17
C GLU A 31 12.70 -3.41 -13.15
N VAL A 32 12.86 -3.88 -11.92
CA VAL A 32 13.48 -3.15 -10.82
C VAL A 32 14.50 -4.03 -10.12
N THR A 33 15.50 -3.42 -9.50
CA THR A 33 16.47 -4.14 -8.67
C THR A 33 15.79 -4.68 -7.41
N ASP A 34 16.32 -5.75 -6.82
CA ASP A 34 15.77 -6.33 -5.58
C ASP A 34 15.69 -5.30 -4.44
N LYS A 35 16.74 -4.48 -4.29
CA LYS A 35 16.75 -3.36 -3.33
C LYS A 35 15.60 -2.36 -3.56
N ASN A 36 15.25 -2.07 -4.81
CA ASN A 36 14.14 -1.17 -5.10
C ASN A 36 12.78 -1.88 -4.94
N LYS A 37 12.71 -3.19 -5.22
CA LYS A 37 11.53 -4.02 -4.97
C LYS A 37 11.19 -4.04 -3.47
N GLU A 38 12.18 -4.24 -2.60
CA GLU A 38 12.02 -4.15 -1.14
C GLU A 38 11.48 -2.79 -0.72
N LYS A 39 12.12 -1.70 -1.14
CA LYS A 39 11.63 -0.34 -0.85
C LYS A 39 10.20 -0.08 -1.32
N ILE A 40 9.80 -0.65 -2.46
CA ILE A 40 8.43 -0.52 -2.96
C ILE A 40 7.46 -1.31 -2.07
N LYS A 41 7.83 -2.50 -1.61
CA LYS A 41 7.04 -3.27 -0.64
C LYS A 41 6.84 -2.48 0.65
N ASP A 42 7.91 -1.98 1.24
CA ASP A 42 7.88 -1.19 2.47
C ASP A 42 6.97 0.05 2.30
N TYR A 43 7.12 0.75 1.17
CA TYR A 43 6.30 1.92 0.87
C TYR A 43 4.81 1.58 0.68
N LEU A 44 4.49 0.43 0.06
CA LEU A 44 3.10 -0.01 -0.12
C LEU A 44 2.45 -0.38 1.21
N GLU A 45 3.20 -1.05 2.10
CA GLU A 45 2.74 -1.38 3.45
C GLU A 45 2.49 -0.11 4.28
N LEU A 46 3.45 0.83 4.27
CA LEU A 46 3.30 2.13 4.92
C LEU A 46 2.07 2.90 4.40
N ASN A 47 1.86 2.91 3.08
CA ASN A 47 0.71 3.58 2.47
C ASN A 47 -0.62 2.92 2.87
N ALA A 48 -0.65 1.59 2.99
CA ALA A 48 -1.83 0.86 3.44
C ALA A 48 -2.18 1.19 4.90
N ALA A 49 -1.19 1.18 5.79
CA ALA A 49 -1.39 1.57 7.19
C ALA A 49 -1.85 3.04 7.33
N LEU A 50 -1.25 3.95 6.55
CA LEU A 50 -1.65 5.35 6.57
C LEU A 50 -3.10 5.55 6.08
N LYS A 51 -3.52 4.84 5.03
CA LYS A 51 -4.91 4.89 4.55
C LYS A 51 -5.90 4.35 5.58
N ASP A 52 -5.52 3.32 6.32
CA ASP A 52 -6.33 2.77 7.39
C ASP A 52 -6.55 3.79 8.51
N VAL A 53 -5.50 4.51 8.92
CA VAL A 53 -5.60 5.64 9.86
C VAL A 53 -6.55 6.71 9.32
N ILE A 54 -6.37 7.14 8.06
CA ILE A 54 -7.20 8.18 7.45
C ILE A 54 -8.67 7.75 7.37
N SER A 55 -8.94 6.50 6.99
CA SER A 55 -10.30 5.95 6.94
C SER A 55 -10.94 5.98 8.31
N LYS A 56 -10.27 5.46 9.35
CA LYS A 56 -10.79 5.48 10.72
C LYS A 56 -10.95 6.88 11.32
N GLN A 57 -10.11 7.84 10.93
CA GLN A 57 -10.26 9.23 11.36
C GLN A 57 -11.42 9.95 10.66
N LYS A 58 -11.74 9.54 9.44
CA LYS A 58 -12.78 10.13 8.61
C LYS A 58 -14.15 9.52 8.88
N GLU A 59 -14.17 8.22 9.13
CA GLU A 59 -15.35 7.45 9.49
C GLU A 59 -15.52 7.52 11.02
N ASP A 60 -16.73 7.45 11.56
CA ASP A 60 -17.02 7.66 12.99
C ASP A 60 -16.57 6.46 13.88
N PHE A 61 -15.32 6.01 13.73
CA PHE A 61 -14.69 5.01 14.58
C PHE A 61 -14.36 5.60 15.96
N SER A 62 -14.15 4.72 16.94
CA SER A 62 -13.75 5.15 18.28
C SER A 62 -12.31 5.66 18.32
N ASP A 63 -12.02 6.56 19.26
CA ASP A 63 -10.65 7.07 19.50
C ASP A 63 -9.64 5.93 19.74
N ASP A 64 -10.06 4.87 20.44
CA ASP A 64 -9.23 3.69 20.70
C ASP A 64 -8.86 2.93 19.41
N GLU A 65 -9.77 2.85 18.44
CA GLU A 65 -9.51 2.20 17.15
C GLU A 65 -8.59 3.04 16.27
N VAL A 66 -8.78 4.37 16.27
CA VAL A 66 -7.88 5.30 15.60
C VAL A 66 -6.47 5.19 16.18
N LYS A 67 -6.35 5.17 17.51
CA LYS A 67 -5.06 5.06 18.20
C LYS A 67 -4.32 3.76 17.86
N LYS A 68 -5.02 2.62 17.86
CA LYS A 68 -4.42 1.33 17.45
C LYS A 68 -3.91 1.35 16.01
N ALA A 69 -4.64 1.98 15.09
CA ALA A 69 -4.19 2.11 13.71
C ALA A 69 -2.95 3.03 13.60
N GLN A 70 -2.89 4.10 14.39
CA GLN A 70 -1.71 4.98 14.47
C GLN A 70 -0.48 4.26 15.06
N GLU A 71 -0.66 3.45 16.10
CA GLU A 71 0.41 2.63 16.69
C GLU A 71 0.98 1.66 15.63
N LYS A 72 0.11 0.95 14.90
CA LYS A 72 0.51 0.08 13.79
C LYS A 72 1.25 0.85 12.68
N LEU A 73 0.78 2.04 12.33
CA LEU A 73 1.45 2.89 11.34
C LEU A 73 2.87 3.25 11.80
N ASN A 74 3.06 3.59 13.06
CA ASN A 74 4.38 3.92 13.61
C ASN A 74 5.31 2.71 13.61
N GLU A 75 4.81 1.53 14.00
CA GLU A 75 5.59 0.28 13.96
C GLU A 75 6.13 -0.02 12.56
N ILE A 76 5.31 0.18 11.52
CA ILE A 76 5.71 0.00 10.11
C ILE A 76 6.68 1.10 9.64
N TYR A 77 6.54 2.32 10.14
CA TYR A 77 7.39 3.44 9.74
C TYR A 77 8.79 3.37 10.36
N ASP A 78 8.88 2.88 11.59
CA ASP A 78 10.13 2.82 12.37
C ASP A 78 10.95 1.55 12.12
N SER A 79 10.39 0.55 11.43
CA SER A 79 11.09 -0.68 11.02
C SER A 79 12.09 -0.45 9.89
#